data_AF-A0A4Y8KVW8-F1
#
_entry.id   AF-A0A4Y8KVW8-F1
#
_cell.length_a   1.000
_cell.length_b   1.000
_cell.length_c   1.000
_cell.angle_alpha   90.00
_cell.angle_beta   90.00
_cell.angle_gamma   90.00
#
_symmetry.space_group_name_H-M   'P 1'
#
loop_
_entity.id
_entity.type
_entity.pdbx_description
1 polymer ?
#
loop_
_entity_poly.entity_id
_entity_poly.type
_entity_poly.pdbx_seq_one_letter_code
_entity_poly.pdbx_strand_id
1 'polypeptide(L)'
;MRLHRIVLLLVFIPFFCACSEPSMEDDARAAADLSRISNQCAIENDMAGAGKAYSEVQEIMEKYKKIDKFDEFYQLYGSFLEESARIEDAKMEQRNAPSETDSKQVE
;
A
#
# COMPACT_ATOMS: atom_id res chain seq x y z
N MET A 1 2.42 -20.45 -50.23
CA MET A 1 2.62 -19.08 -49.69
C MET A 1 1.52 -18.56 -48.75
N ARG A 2 0.31 -19.16 -48.68
CA ARG A 2 -0.76 -18.70 -47.76
C ARG A 2 -0.64 -19.21 -46.31
N LEU A 3 -0.03 -20.38 -46.10
CA LEU A 3 0.12 -20.97 -44.76
C LEU A 3 1.21 -20.27 -43.92
N HIS A 4 2.30 -19.81 -44.55
CA HIS A 4 3.37 -19.08 -43.86
C HIS A 4 2.91 -17.70 -43.33
N ARG A 5 1.93 -17.06 -43.97
CA ARG A 5 1.35 -15.79 -43.49
C ARG A 5 0.50 -15.95 -42.23
N ILE A 6 -0.11 -17.13 -42.04
CA ILE A 6 -0.97 -17.42 -40.87
C ILE A 6 -0.11 -17.80 -39.65
N VAL A 7 0.96 -18.55 -39.86
CA VAL A 7 1.92 -18.91 -38.79
C VAL A 7 2.64 -17.66 -38.26
N LEU A 8 2.97 -16.70 -39.13
CA LEU A 8 3.63 -15.45 -38.72
C LEU A 8 2.72 -14.53 -37.90
N LEU A 9 1.39 -14.63 -38.07
CA LEU A 9 0.40 -13.90 -37.28
C LEU A 9 0.13 -14.56 -35.91
N LEU A 10 0.24 -15.88 -35.79
CA LEU A 10 0.05 -16.61 -34.54
C LEU A 10 1.23 -16.51 -33.56
N VAL A 11 2.43 -16.19 -34.04
CA VAL A 11 3.62 -15.97 -33.19
C VAL A 11 3.67 -14.54 -32.61
N PHE A 12 2.89 -13.60 -33.17
CA PHE A 12 2.95 -12.18 -32.79
C PHE A 12 1.91 -11.74 -31.74
N ILE A 13 1.08 -12.66 -31.24
CA ILE A 13 0.01 -12.35 -30.28
C ILE A 13 0.16 -13.27 -29.05
N PRO A 14 1.18 -12.98 -28.22
CA PRO A 14 0.84 -12.74 -26.82
C PRO A 14 1.67 -11.57 -26.23
N PHE A 15 1.83 -10.47 -26.96
CA PHE A 15 2.65 -9.34 -26.49
C PHE A 15 1.86 -8.17 -25.86
N PHE A 16 0.53 -8.25 -25.77
CA PHE A 16 -0.28 -7.12 -25.28
C PHE A 16 -1.21 -7.50 -24.12
N CYS A 17 -0.60 -8.05 -23.06
CA CYS A 17 -1.14 -7.91 -21.71
C CYS A 17 -0.06 -7.24 -20.84
N ALA A 18 0.45 -6.09 -21.27
CA ALA A 18 1.28 -5.23 -20.45
C ALA A 18 0.37 -4.50 -19.44
N CYS A 19 -0.15 -5.25 -18.46
CA CYS A 19 -0.45 -4.65 -17.18
C CYS A 19 0.92 -4.24 -16.64
N SER A 20 1.22 -2.94 -16.65
CA SER A 20 2.46 -2.41 -16.07
C SER A 20 2.62 -3.02 -14.68
N GLU A 21 3.68 -3.80 -14.46
CA GLU A 21 3.96 -4.31 -13.13
C GLU A 21 3.99 -3.12 -12.16
N PRO A 22 3.37 -3.24 -10.98
CA PRO A 22 3.39 -2.18 -9.99
C PRO A 22 4.84 -1.82 -9.66
N SER A 23 5.10 -0.52 -9.53
CA SER A 23 6.43 -0.03 -9.21
C SER A 23 6.80 -0.38 -7.76
N MET A 24 8.08 -0.30 -7.41
CA MET A 24 8.51 -0.48 -6.01
C MET A 24 7.87 0.53 -5.07
N GLU A 25 7.63 1.76 -5.54
CA GLU A 25 6.95 2.78 -4.74
C GLU A 25 5.48 2.40 -4.48
N ASP A 26 4.78 1.87 -5.49
CA ASP A 26 3.40 1.40 -5.35
C ASP A 26 3.32 0.22 -4.38
N ASP A 27 4.23 -0.74 -4.50
CA ASP A 27 4.31 -1.90 -3.60
C ASP A 27 4.64 -1.48 -2.16
N ALA A 28 5.56 -0.53 -1.98
CA ALA A 28 5.91 0.00 -0.67
C ALA A 28 4.74 0.74 -0.01
N ARG A 29 3.99 1.53 -0.78
CA ARG A 29 2.77 2.20 -0.32
C ARG A 29 1.69 1.19 0.05
N ALA A 30 1.45 0.20 -0.80
CA ALA A 30 0.48 -0.86 -0.54
C ALA A 30 0.83 -1.66 0.73
N ALA A 31 2.10 -1.99 0.93
CA ALA A 31 2.57 -2.64 2.14
C ALA A 31 2.35 -1.78 3.40
N ALA A 32 2.59 -0.47 3.33
CA ALA A 32 2.31 0.44 4.45
C ALA A 32 0.81 0.51 4.77
N ASP A 33 -0.06 0.57 3.76
CA ASP A 33 -1.51 0.53 3.93
C ASP A 33 -1.99 -0.79 4.54
N LEU A 34 -1.47 -1.93 4.08
CA LEU A 34 -1.77 -3.24 4.64
C LEU A 34 -1.31 -3.37 6.10
N SER A 35 -0.14 -2.84 6.45
CA SER A 35 0.32 -2.80 7.85
C SER A 35 -0.61 -1.97 8.73
N ARG A 36 -1.10 -0.83 8.23
CA ARG A 36 -2.09 -0.02 8.93
C ARG A 36 -3.41 -0.76 9.12
N ILE A 37 -3.90 -1.43 8.08
CA ILE A 37 -5.10 -2.28 8.16
C ILE A 37 -4.89 -3.40 9.18
N SER A 38 -3.73 -4.06 9.16
CA SER A 38 -3.40 -5.11 10.12
C SER A 38 -3.46 -4.62 11.56
N ASN A 39 -2.86 -3.46 11.84
CA ASN A 39 -2.92 -2.82 13.16
C ASN A 39 -4.35 -2.47 13.56
N GLN A 40 -5.15 -1.92 12.64
CA GLN A 40 -6.55 -1.58 12.89
C GLN A 40 -7.38 -2.82 13.23
N CYS A 41 -7.24 -3.90 12.45
CA CYS A 41 -7.90 -5.17 12.75
C CYS A 41 -7.50 -5.71 14.12
N ALA A 42 -6.21 -5.59 14.50
CA ALA A 42 -5.75 -6.00 15.82
C ALA A 42 -6.39 -5.18 16.96
N ILE A 43 -6.54 -3.86 16.78
CA ILE A 43 -7.25 -2.97 17.71
C ILE A 43 -8.73 -3.39 17.85
N GLU A 44 -9.34 -3.80 16.75
CA GLU A 44 -10.74 -4.28 16.69
C GLU A 44 -10.91 -5.73 17.16
N ASN A 45 -9.85 -6.39 17.64
CA ASN A 45 -9.80 -7.80 18.01
C ASN A 45 -10.06 -8.79 16.87
N ASP A 46 -10.00 -8.35 15.61
CA ASP A 46 -10.02 -9.22 14.43
C ASP A 46 -8.60 -9.73 14.11
N MET A 47 -8.18 -10.75 14.85
CA MET A 47 -6.86 -11.35 14.67
C MET A 47 -6.71 -12.08 13.31
N ALA A 48 -7.82 -12.54 12.73
CA ALA A 48 -7.80 -13.21 11.43
C ALA A 48 -7.55 -12.19 10.30
N GLY A 49 -8.26 -11.06 10.33
CA GLY A 49 -8.03 -9.94 9.43
C GLY A 49 -6.61 -9.37 9.57
N ALA A 50 -6.15 -9.20 10.83
CA ALA A 50 -4.80 -8.71 11.11
C ALA A 50 -3.72 -9.62 10.52
N GLY A 51 -3.84 -10.93 10.76
CA GLY A 51 -2.91 -11.92 10.24
C GLY A 51 -2.92 -12.01 8.71
N LYS A 52 -4.10 -11.91 8.09
CA LYS A 52 -4.22 -11.91 6.63
C LYS A 52 -3.50 -10.69 6.02
N ALA A 53 -3.82 -9.48 6.48
CA ALA A 53 -3.21 -8.27 5.98
C ALA A 53 -1.68 -8.26 6.17
N TYR A 54 -1.19 -8.70 7.32
CA TYR A 54 0.24 -8.79 7.57
C TYR A 54 0.94 -9.84 6.70
N SER A 55 0.26 -10.94 6.36
CA SER A 55 0.81 -11.94 5.45
C SER A 55 1.03 -11.35 4.05
N GLU A 56 0.11 -10.52 3.55
CA GLU A 56 0.27 -9.82 2.27
C GLU A 56 1.47 -8.84 2.30
N VAL A 57 1.72 -8.17 3.43
CA VAL A 57 2.95 -7.35 3.62
C VAL A 57 4.21 -8.20 3.49
N GLN A 58 4.23 -9.38 4.13
CA GLN A 58 5.38 -10.31 4.07
C GLN A 58 5.63 -10.80 2.64
N GLU A 59 4.59 -11.06 1.86
CA GLU A 59 4.71 -11.47 0.45
C GLU A 59 5.38 -10.39 -0.41
N ILE A 60 4.99 -9.12 -0.22
CA ILE A 60 5.61 -7.98 -0.91
C ILE A 60 7.08 -7.85 -0.47
N MET A 61 7.36 -7.91 0.83
CA MET A 61 8.74 -7.85 1.34
C MET A 61 9.63 -8.95 0.76
N GLU A 62 9.10 -10.17 0.65
CA GLU A 62 9.82 -11.32 0.13
C GLU A 62 10.14 -11.20 -1.37
N LYS A 63 9.27 -10.56 -2.16
CA LYS A 63 9.56 -10.20 -3.56
C LYS A 63 10.87 -9.43 -3.69
N TYR A 64 11.09 -8.44 -2.81
CA TYR A 64 12.27 -7.57 -2.85
C TYR A 64 13.52 -8.19 -2.21
N LYS A 65 13.36 -9.08 -1.21
CA LYS A 65 14.47 -9.89 -0.68
C LYS A 65 15.09 -10.79 -1.75
N LYS A 66 14.27 -11.45 -2.56
CA LYS A 66 14.72 -12.39 -3.60
C LYS A 66 15.54 -11.74 -4.72
N ILE A 67 15.38 -10.44 -4.93
CA ILE A 67 16.08 -9.68 -5.96
C ILE A 67 17.13 -8.72 -5.39
N ASP A 68 17.49 -8.89 -4.10
CA ASP A 68 18.50 -8.09 -3.40
C ASP A 68 18.21 -6.57 -3.42
N LYS A 69 16.91 -6.21 -3.39
CA LYS A 69 16.42 -4.82 -3.32
C LYS A 69 15.63 -4.54 -2.05
N PHE A 70 15.80 -5.38 -1.03
CA PHE A 70 15.03 -5.26 0.20
C PHE A 70 15.29 -3.93 0.90
N ASP A 71 16.54 -3.47 0.97
CA ASP A 71 16.87 -2.21 1.66
C ASP A 71 16.23 -0.99 1.00
N GLU A 72 16.26 -0.92 -0.34
CA GLU A 72 15.62 0.15 -1.12
C GLU A 72 14.10 0.16 -0.91
N PHE A 73 13.48 -1.02 -0.98
CA PHE A 73 12.06 -1.19 -0.69
C PHE A 73 11.72 -0.79 0.75
N TYR A 74 12.52 -1.24 1.72
CA TYR A 74 12.26 -1.03 3.15
C TYR A 74 12.36 0.45 3.53
N GLN A 75 13.25 1.21 2.90
CA GLN A 75 13.33 2.66 3.04
C GLN A 75 12.05 3.36 2.56
N LEU A 76 11.56 3.01 1.37
CA LEU A 76 10.30 3.56 0.85
C LEU A 76 9.11 3.18 1.75
N TYR A 77 9.00 1.91 2.11
CA TYR A 77 7.97 1.40 3.01
C TYR A 77 7.96 2.14 4.36
N GLY A 78 9.15 2.32 4.96
CA GLY A 78 9.31 3.07 6.21
C GLY A 78 8.86 4.53 6.09
N SER A 79 9.17 5.20 4.98
CA SER A 79 8.73 6.59 4.75
C SER A 79 7.21 6.73 4.69
N PHE A 80 6.52 5.76 4.08
CA PHE A 80 5.05 5.77 4.03
C PHE A 80 4.40 5.46 5.38
N LEU A 81 5.01 4.61 6.20
CA LEU A 81 4.57 4.40 7.58
C LEU A 81 4.69 5.67 8.42
N GLU A 82 5.82 6.37 8.33
CA GLU A 82 6.06 7.61 9.09
C GLU A 82 5.09 8.72 8.65
N GLU A 83 4.89 8.89 7.34
CA GLU A 83 3.93 9.86 6.81
C GLU A 83 2.50 9.55 7.30
N SER A 84 2.11 8.28 7.30
CA SER A 84 0.79 7.86 7.79
C SER A 84 0.59 8.17 9.26
N ALA A 85 1.60 7.91 10.10
CA ALA A 85 1.55 8.23 11.54
C ALA A 85 1.40 9.74 11.76
N ARG A 86 2.19 10.56 11.06
CA ARG A 86 2.09 12.03 11.14
C ARG A 86 0.70 12.56 10.76
N ILE A 87 0.08 11.99 9.72
CA ILE A 87 -1.27 12.38 9.29
C ILE A 87 -2.31 12.02 10.37
N GLU A 88 -2.15 10.88 11.03
CA GLU A 88 -3.06 10.43 12.09
C GLU A 88 -2.95 11.31 13.34
N ASP A 89 -1.72 11.62 13.76
CA ASP A 89 -1.45 12.54 14.87
C ASP A 89 -2.05 13.93 14.61
N ALA A 90 -1.83 14.49 13.41
CA ALA A 90 -2.39 15.79 13.02
C ALA A 90 -3.93 15.81 13.03
N LYS A 91 -4.59 14.71 12.65
CA LYS A 91 -6.05 14.58 12.74
C LYS A 91 -6.53 14.53 14.20
N MET A 92 -5.77 13.90 15.08
CA MET A 92 -6.08 13.83 16.50
C MET A 92 -5.95 15.20 17.18
N GLU A 93 -4.92 15.97 16.84
CA GLU A 93 -4.73 17.34 17.33
C GLU A 93 -5.88 18.27 16.91
N GLN A 94 -6.32 18.20 15.64
CA GLN A 94 -7.45 19.01 15.16
C GLN A 94 -8.78 18.63 15.84
N ARG A 95 -8.99 17.34 16.15
CA ARG A 95 -10.20 16.88 16.87
C ARG A 95 -10.23 17.37 18.32
N ASN A 96 -9.06 17.50 18.94
CA ASN A 96 -8.93 17.86 20.36
C ASN A 96 -8.77 19.38 20.59
N ALA A 97 -8.71 20.18 19.52
CA ALA A 97 -8.69 21.64 19.63
C ALA A 97 -10.01 22.15 20.26
N PRO A 98 -9.96 23.04 21.28
CA PRO A 98 -11.16 23.61 21.86
C PRO A 98 -11.94 24.39 20.80
N SER A 99 -13.23 24.08 20.66
CA SER A 99 -14.16 24.86 19.85
C SER A 99 -14.25 26.28 20.40
N GLU A 100 -13.75 27.30 19.67
CA GLU A 100 -13.78 28.72 20.06
C GLU A 100 -15.21 29.35 20.12
N THR A 101 -16.28 28.55 20.09
CA THR A 101 -17.65 29.05 19.94
C THR A 101 -18.46 29.20 21.24
N ASP A 102 -17.90 28.94 22.41
CA ASP A 102 -18.68 28.95 23.68
C ASP A 102 -18.41 30.18 24.58
N SER A 103 -18.12 31.35 24.00
CA SER A 103 -17.85 32.58 24.78
C SER A 103 -18.60 33.83 24.34
N LYS A 104 -19.69 33.71 23.58
CA LYS A 104 -20.59 34.84 23.32
C LYS A 104 -22.05 34.42 23.36
N GLN A 105 -22.64 34.42 24.57
CA GLN A 105 -24.02 34.86 24.82
C GLN A 105 -24.37 34.67 26.31
N VAL A 106 -23.89 35.59 27.15
CA VAL A 106 -24.63 36.03 28.34
C VAL A 106 -24.42 37.53 28.43
N GLU A 107 -25.35 38.28 27.87
CA GLU A 107 -25.63 39.67 28.24
C GLU A 107 -27.14 39.82 28.39
#